data_AF-A0A536M0U2-F1
#
_entry.id   AF-A0A536M0U2-F1
#
_cell.length_a   1.000
_cell.length_b   1.000
_cell.length_c   1.000
_cell.angle_alpha   90.00
_cell.angle_beta   90.00
_cell.angle_gamma   90.00
#
_symmetry.space_group_name_H-M   'P 1'
#
loop_
_entity.id
_entity.type
_entity.pdbx_description
1 polymer ?
#
loop_
_entity_poly.entity_id
_entity_poly.type
_entity_poly.pdbx_seq_one_letter_code
_entity_poly.pdbx_strand_id
1 'polypeptide(L)'
;MELHSPLDVSRSRKSVSQVCEICGTNRTLDRHHVVSRGMGGSKNPEVHSDENLTTLCRQCHRNIHEGGWVLEQASGLLRVIDISTGHEVMRRFNTRDFDCASFFVLLERLERSLNEAIGVIPYLDDEQLVEAFRTSRALGKRSWVL
;
A
#
# COMPACT_ATOMS: atom_id res chain seq x y z
N MET A 1 -3.82 26.87 40.26
CA MET A 1 -3.03 27.63 39.30
C MET A 1 -2.40 26.61 38.36
N GLU A 2 -3.07 26.40 37.22
CA GLU A 2 -2.56 25.56 36.13
C GLU A 2 -1.30 26.19 35.52
N LEU A 3 -0.41 25.35 34.96
CA LEU A 3 -0.06 25.37 33.54
C LEU A 3 1.00 24.29 33.21
N HIS A 4 0.50 23.20 32.62
CA HIS A 4 0.98 22.49 31.42
C HIS A 4 2.47 22.09 31.23
N SER A 5 2.62 20.77 31.00
CA SER A 5 3.76 20.05 30.39
C SER A 5 4.08 20.53 28.95
N PRO A 6 5.19 20.11 28.33
CA PRO A 6 4.99 19.01 27.38
C PRO A 6 6.13 17.98 27.34
N LEU A 7 5.73 16.72 27.58
CA LEU A 7 5.88 15.58 26.67
C LEU A 7 7.13 15.61 25.77
N ASP A 8 8.17 14.91 26.23
CA ASP A 8 9.26 14.42 25.39
C ASP A 8 8.70 13.34 24.44
N VAL A 9 8.17 13.78 23.30
CA VAL A 9 7.78 12.91 22.20
C VAL A 9 9.08 12.40 21.58
N SER A 10 9.49 11.22 22.00
CA SER A 10 10.54 10.44 21.36
C SER A 10 10.19 10.28 19.88
N ARG A 11 10.80 11.11 19.02
CA ARG A 11 10.70 11.00 17.57
C ARG A 11 11.27 9.65 17.15
N SER A 12 10.40 8.66 16.98
CA SER A 12 10.73 7.35 16.39
C SER A 12 11.26 7.60 14.98
N ARG A 13 12.58 7.53 14.80
CA ARG A 13 13.21 7.57 13.46
C ARG A 13 12.61 6.45 12.62
N LYS A 14 12.09 6.77 11.43
CA LYS A 14 11.65 5.74 10.46
C LYS A 14 12.88 4.87 10.14
N SER A 15 12.80 3.57 10.40
CA SER A 15 13.87 2.65 10.03
C SER A 15 14.04 2.63 8.51
N VAL A 16 15.29 2.56 8.04
CA VAL A 16 15.58 2.50 6.61
C VAL A 16 15.06 1.19 6.05
N SER A 17 14.10 1.26 5.12
CA SER A 17 13.59 0.08 4.41
C SER A 17 14.74 -0.62 3.68
N GLN A 18 14.76 -1.96 3.77
CA GLN A 18 15.74 -2.81 3.07
C GLN A 18 15.31 -3.15 1.63
N VAL A 19 14.18 -2.60 1.19
CA VAL A 19 13.61 -2.78 -0.15
C VAL A 19 13.12 -1.45 -0.71
N CYS A 20 13.05 -1.35 -2.03
CA CYS A 20 12.38 -0.28 -2.74
C CYS A 20 10.89 -0.27 -2.36
N GLU A 21 10.40 0.85 -1.82
CA GLU A 21 9.00 1.00 -1.40
C GLU A 21 8.02 1.02 -2.60
N ILE A 22 8.52 1.16 -3.85
CA ILE A 22 7.73 1.06 -5.08
C ILE A 22 7.67 -0.38 -5.61
N CYS A 23 8.82 -0.93 -6.05
CA CYS A 23 8.87 -2.20 -6.76
C CYS A 23 9.32 -3.40 -5.91
N GLY A 24 9.72 -3.19 -4.65
CA GLY A 24 10.11 -4.27 -3.73
C GLY A 24 11.51 -4.86 -3.92
N THR A 25 12.30 -4.41 -4.91
CA THR A 25 13.70 -4.89 -5.07
C THR A 25 14.56 -4.47 -3.88
N ASN A 26 15.56 -5.27 -3.52
CA ASN A 26 16.55 -4.96 -2.47
C ASN A 26 17.90 -4.47 -3.04
N ARG A 27 17.97 -4.17 -4.34
CA ARG A 27 19.22 -3.81 -5.03
C ARG A 27 19.30 -2.32 -5.29
N THR A 28 20.50 -1.76 -5.15
CA THR A 28 20.84 -0.37 -5.54
C THR A 28 19.85 0.66 -4.97
N LEU A 29 19.75 0.69 -3.64
CA LEU A 29 18.78 1.49 -2.92
C LEU A 29 19.35 2.86 -2.54
N ASP A 30 18.56 3.90 -2.79
CA ASP A 30 18.86 5.29 -2.47
C ASP A 30 17.66 5.92 -1.74
N ARG A 31 17.92 6.96 -0.93
CA ARG A 31 16.85 7.74 -0.26
C ARG A 31 16.35 8.83 -1.19
N HIS A 32 15.04 8.91 -1.35
CA HIS A 32 14.36 9.93 -2.14
C HIS A 32 13.51 10.82 -1.23
N HIS A 33 13.57 12.13 -1.46
CA HIS A 33 12.68 13.11 -0.83
C HIS A 33 11.40 13.22 -1.64
N VAL A 34 10.26 12.85 -1.04
CA VAL A 34 8.96 12.97 -1.70
C VAL A 34 8.64 14.43 -1.99
N VAL A 35 8.75 15.29 -0.97
CA VAL A 35 8.77 16.74 -1.12
C VAL A 35 10.21 17.18 -1.34
N SER A 36 10.51 17.65 -2.55
CA SER A 36 11.86 18.02 -2.98
C SER A 36 12.45 19.18 -2.15
N ARG A 37 13.78 19.17 -1.98
CA ARG A 37 14.51 20.22 -1.23
C ARG A 37 14.72 21.53 -2.00
N GLY A 38 14.44 21.56 -3.31
CA GLY A 38 14.78 22.69 -4.19
C GLY A 38 16.30 22.87 -4.41
N MET A 39 16.68 23.68 -5.40
CA MET A 39 18.08 24.09 -5.60
C MET A 39 18.50 25.05 -4.49
N GLY A 40 19.54 24.71 -3.73
CA GLY A 40 20.01 25.49 -2.56
C GLY A 40 19.70 24.85 -1.20
N GLY A 41 18.96 23.74 -1.19
CA GLY A 41 18.54 23.05 0.03
C GLY A 41 17.37 23.76 0.72
N SER A 42 16.70 23.03 1.61
CA SER A 42 15.61 23.58 2.42
C SER A 42 16.09 23.82 3.85
N LYS A 43 15.60 24.88 4.48
CA LYS A 43 15.74 25.07 5.94
C LYS A 43 14.52 24.53 6.70
N ASN A 44 13.46 24.12 6.00
CA ASN A 44 12.25 23.59 6.62
C ASN A 44 12.56 22.19 7.20
N PRO A 45 12.49 21.98 8.53
CA PRO A 45 12.75 20.70 9.16
C PRO A 45 11.86 19.55 8.64
N GLU A 46 10.65 19.85 8.17
CA GLU A 46 9.71 18.86 7.63
C GLU A 46 10.25 18.20 6.36
N VAL A 47 10.94 18.97 5.51
CA VAL A 47 11.57 18.45 4.29
C VAL A 47 12.70 17.47 4.60
N HIS A 48 13.32 17.62 5.78
CA HIS A 48 14.38 16.74 6.27
C HIS A 48 13.86 15.62 7.19
N SER A 49 12.56 15.58 7.46
CA SER A 49 11.95 14.55 8.28
C SER A 49 12.11 13.18 7.65
N ASP A 50 12.20 12.15 8.48
CA ASP A 50 12.23 10.76 8.01
C ASP A 50 10.90 10.33 7.36
N GLU A 51 9.80 11.03 7.65
CA GLU A 51 8.49 10.81 7.06
C GLU A 51 8.44 11.23 5.58
N ASN A 52 9.19 12.28 5.22
CA ASN A 52 9.36 12.77 3.84
C ASN A 52 10.36 11.94 3.02
N LEU A 53 10.90 10.86 3.59
CA LEU A 53 11.93 10.04 2.98
C LEU A 53 11.40 8.64 2.66
N THR A 54 11.65 8.22 1.43
CA THR A 54 11.36 6.86 0.96
C THR A 54 12.60 6.19 0.37
N THR A 55 12.73 4.88 0.56
CA THR A 55 13.80 4.09 -0.04
C THR A 55 13.37 3.60 -1.42
N LEU A 56 14.10 3.99 -2.47
CA LEU A 56 13.83 3.60 -3.86
C LEU A 56 15.05 2.93 -4.48
N CYS A 57 14.82 2.02 -5.43
CA CYS A 57 15.92 1.58 -6.29
C CYS A 57 16.26 2.64 -7.33
N ARG A 58 17.49 2.61 -7.87
CA ARG A 58 17.95 3.57 -8.90
C ARG A 58 17.01 3.73 -10.08
N GLN A 59 16.35 2.67 -10.54
CA GLN A 59 15.44 2.74 -11.69
C GLN A 59 14.18 3.53 -11.34
N CYS A 60 13.50 3.19 -10.25
CA CYS A 60 12.31 3.93 -9.81
C CYS A 60 12.67 5.37 -9.42
N HIS A 61 13.81 5.55 -8.75
CA HIS A 61 14.31 6.87 -8.37
C HIS A 61 14.52 7.78 -9.58
N ARG A 62 15.17 7.26 -10.62
CA ARG A 62 15.40 7.99 -11.87
C ARG A 62 14.10 8.32 -12.59
N ASN A 63 13.17 7.38 -12.68
CA ASN A 63 11.90 7.58 -13.38
C ASN A 63 11.09 8.76 -12.77
N ILE A 64 11.16 8.93 -11.46
CA ILE A 64 10.57 10.10 -10.79
C ILE A 64 11.33 11.39 -11.14
N HIS A 65 12.67 11.36 -11.05
CA HIS A 65 13.49 12.54 -11.37
C HIS A 65 13.41 12.99 -12.83
N GLU A 66 13.22 12.05 -13.75
CA GLU A 66 13.07 12.31 -15.19
C GLU A 66 11.63 12.68 -15.57
N GLY A 67 10.70 12.70 -14.62
CA GLY A 67 9.32 13.12 -14.85
C GLY A 67 8.45 12.07 -15.57
N GLY A 68 8.84 10.80 -15.55
CA GLY A 68 7.97 9.72 -16.02
C GLY A 68 6.88 9.40 -15.00
N TRP A 69 7.23 9.40 -13.71
CA TRP A 69 6.30 9.14 -12.61
C TRP A 69 6.23 10.29 -11.60
N VAL A 70 5.04 10.52 -11.04
CA VAL A 70 4.86 11.35 -9.85
C VAL A 70 4.60 10.46 -8.63
N LEU A 71 5.27 10.79 -7.53
CA LEU A 71 5.14 10.11 -6.26
C LEU A 71 4.33 10.99 -5.29
N GLU A 72 3.21 10.48 -4.82
CA GLU A 72 2.34 11.13 -3.84
C GLU A 72 2.40 10.37 -2.52
N GLN A 73 2.55 11.10 -1.41
CA GLN A 73 2.49 10.53 -0.07
C GLN A 73 1.52 11.37 0.79
N ALA A 74 0.46 10.74 1.27
CA ALA A 74 -0.56 11.38 2.11
C ALA A 74 -1.12 10.40 3.14
N SER A 75 -1.12 10.76 4.43
CA SER A 75 -1.78 10.01 5.52
C SER A 75 -1.45 8.51 5.54
N GLY A 76 -0.19 8.15 5.32
CA GLY A 76 0.23 6.75 5.29
C GLY A 76 -0.10 6.00 3.99
N LEU A 77 -0.56 6.67 2.94
CA LEU A 77 -0.64 6.13 1.58
C LEU A 77 0.57 6.60 0.77
N LEU A 78 1.21 5.66 0.07
CA LEU A 78 2.19 5.92 -0.98
C LEU A 78 1.56 5.55 -2.33
N ARG A 79 1.56 6.47 -3.28
CA ARG A 79 0.95 6.30 -4.60
C ARG A 79 1.91 6.78 -5.68
N VAL A 80 1.98 6.03 -6.78
CA VAL A 80 2.79 6.35 -7.96
C VAL A 80 1.86 6.43 -9.16
N ILE A 81 1.92 7.55 -9.87
CA ILE A 81 1.11 7.78 -11.06
C ILE A 81 2.06 7.97 -12.24
N ASP A 82 1.76 7.27 -13.33
CA ASP A 82 2.42 7.49 -14.60
C ASP A 82 1.91 8.79 -15.22
N ILE A 83 2.82 9.73 -15.47
CA ILE A 83 2.46 11.08 -15.91
C ILE A 83 1.90 11.06 -17.33
N SER A 84 2.35 10.14 -18.18
CA SER A 84 1.93 10.08 -19.59
C SER A 84 0.50 9.55 -19.76
N THR A 85 0.10 8.61 -18.89
CA THR A 85 -1.20 7.94 -18.97
C THR A 85 -2.19 8.42 -17.90
N GLY A 86 -1.70 9.03 -16.82
CA GLY A 86 -2.47 9.31 -15.62
C GLY A 86 -2.83 8.06 -14.81
N HIS A 87 -2.32 6.88 -15.18
CA HIS A 87 -2.64 5.63 -14.52
C HIS A 87 -1.86 5.45 -13.23
N GLU A 88 -2.51 4.87 -12.23
CA GLU A 88 -1.85 4.44 -11.00
C GLU A 88 -0.98 3.20 -11.28
N VAL A 89 0.34 3.36 -11.14
CA VAL A 89 1.32 2.28 -11.31
C VAL A 89 1.48 1.48 -10.02
N MET A 90 1.31 2.15 -8.88
CA MET A 90 1.43 1.54 -7.57
C MET A 90 0.63 2.34 -6.54
N ARG A 91 0.00 1.62 -5.61
CA ARG A 91 -0.59 2.18 -4.40
C ARG A 91 -0.38 1.23 -3.23
N ARG A 92 0.21 1.74 -2.14
CA ARG A 92 0.49 0.98 -0.92
C ARG A 92 0.15 1.82 0.30
N PHE A 93 -0.61 1.23 1.23
CA PHE A 93 -0.72 1.78 2.56
C PHE A 93 0.53 1.38 3.36
N ASN A 94 1.23 2.38 3.88
CA ASN A 94 2.36 2.27 4.80
C ASN A 94 1.89 2.21 6.27
N THR A 95 0.63 1.82 6.49
CA THR A 95 0.09 1.60 7.83
C THR A 95 0.78 0.41 8.47
N ARG A 96 1.36 0.63 9.66
CA ARG A 96 2.11 -0.38 10.43
C ARG A 96 1.23 -1.51 11.00
N ASP A 97 -0.09 -1.38 10.92
CA ASP A 97 -1.04 -2.29 11.55
C ASP A 97 -1.60 -3.38 10.60
N PHE A 98 -0.92 -3.64 9.48
CA PHE A 98 -1.28 -4.77 8.63
C PHE A 98 -0.66 -6.06 9.17
N ASP A 99 -1.50 -6.92 9.77
CA ASP A 99 -1.09 -8.26 10.16
C ASP A 99 -1.11 -9.21 8.96
N CYS A 100 0.09 -9.41 8.40
CA CYS A 100 0.32 -10.32 7.28
C CYS A 100 -0.08 -11.77 7.60
N ALA A 101 0.11 -12.21 8.85
CA ALA A 101 -0.25 -13.57 9.24
C ALA A 101 -1.76 -13.77 9.20
N SER A 102 -2.54 -12.83 9.76
CA SER A 102 -4.00 -12.84 9.65
C SER A 102 -4.47 -12.83 8.20
N PHE A 103 -3.84 -12.05 7.32
CA PHE A 103 -4.18 -12.04 5.90
C PHE A 103 -3.98 -13.43 5.24
N PHE A 104 -2.85 -14.09 5.46
CA PHE A 104 -2.60 -15.41 4.89
C PHE A 104 -3.56 -16.48 5.44
N VAL A 105 -3.86 -16.45 6.74
CA VAL A 105 -4.86 -17.36 7.34
C VAL A 105 -6.23 -17.17 6.68
N LEU A 106 -6.64 -15.93 6.41
CA LEU A 106 -7.88 -15.64 5.70
C LEU A 106 -7.85 -16.14 4.25
N LEU A 107 -6.71 -16.00 3.57
CA LEU A 107 -6.54 -16.46 2.19
C LEU A 107 -6.59 -17.98 2.07
N GLU A 108 -5.91 -18.71 2.96
CA GLU A 108 -5.97 -20.17 3.03
C GLU A 108 -7.39 -20.66 3.34
N ARG A 109 -8.10 -19.97 4.24
CA ARG A 109 -9.50 -20.28 4.54
C ARG A 109 -10.39 -20.07 3.32
N LEU A 110 -10.19 -18.97 2.58
CA LEU A 110 -10.92 -18.70 1.35
C LEU A 110 -10.69 -19.80 0.31
N GLU A 111 -9.44 -20.18 0.09
CA GLU A 111 -9.06 -21.25 -0.86
C GLU A 111 -9.75 -22.56 -0.51
N ARG A 112 -9.67 -22.99 0.76
CA ARG A 112 -10.32 -24.22 1.22
C ARG A 112 -11.84 -24.18 1.02
N SER A 113 -12.48 -23.09 1.45
CA SER A 113 -13.93 -22.93 1.31
C SER A 113 -14.39 -22.91 -0.15
N LEU A 114 -13.60 -22.31 -1.06
CA LEU A 114 -13.90 -22.33 -2.49
C LEU A 114 -13.77 -23.74 -3.08
N ASN A 115 -12.70 -24.46 -2.74
CA ASN A 115 -12.51 -25.83 -3.21
C ASN A 115 -13.62 -26.77 -2.74
N GLU A 116 -14.03 -26.67 -1.47
CA GLU A 116 -15.16 -27.43 -0.92
C GLU A 116 -16.48 -27.05 -1.62
N ALA A 117 -16.75 -25.75 -1.79
CA ALA A 117 -17.97 -25.27 -2.45
C ALA A 117 -18.07 -25.76 -3.90
N ILE A 118 -16.96 -25.73 -4.65
CA ILE A 118 -16.91 -26.23 -6.04
C ILE A 118 -17.12 -27.75 -6.07
N GLY A 119 -16.51 -28.48 -5.11
CA GLY A 119 -16.61 -29.93 -5.02
C GLY A 119 -18.04 -30.44 -4.77
N VAL A 120 -18.90 -29.65 -4.13
CA VAL A 120 -20.29 -30.05 -3.85
C VAL A 120 -21.28 -29.71 -4.97
N ILE A 121 -20.91 -28.85 -5.94
CA ILE A 121 -21.79 -28.42 -7.04
C ILE A 121 -22.48 -29.60 -7.76
N PRO A 122 -21.80 -30.71 -8.08
CA PRO A 122 -22.43 -31.83 -8.79
C PRO A 122 -23.55 -32.55 -8.01
N TYR A 123 -23.65 -32.31 -6.70
CA TYR A 123 -24.64 -32.95 -5.81
C TYR A 123 -25.82 -32.04 -5.48
N LEU A 124 -25.86 -30.82 -6.02
CA LEU A 124 -26.96 -29.87 -5.82
C LEU A 124 -28.11 -30.18 -6.77
N ASP A 125 -29.34 -30.03 -6.28
CA ASP A 125 -30.55 -30.03 -7.12
C ASP A 125 -30.74 -28.69 -7.85
N ASP A 126 -31.72 -28.63 -8.76
CA ASP A 126 -31.99 -27.45 -9.58
C ASP A 126 -32.31 -26.19 -8.76
N GLU A 127 -33.05 -26.33 -7.66
CA GLU A 127 -33.41 -25.20 -6.79
C GLU A 127 -32.16 -24.68 -6.05
N GLN A 128 -31.34 -25.59 -5.55
CA GLN A 128 -30.08 -25.29 -4.86
C GLN A 128 -29.05 -24.65 -5.80
N LEU A 129 -28.95 -25.10 -7.06
CA LEU A 129 -28.08 -24.51 -8.08
C LEU A 129 -28.47 -23.06 -8.40
N VAL A 130 -29.76 -22.80 -8.53
CA VAL A 130 -30.27 -21.44 -8.75
C VAL A 130 -29.90 -20.53 -7.56
N GLU A 131 -30.01 -21.04 -6.33
CA GLU A 131 -29.68 -20.25 -5.14
C GLU A 131 -28.17 -20.02 -4.97
N ALA A 132 -27.35 -21.02 -5.28
CA ALA A 132 -25.89 -20.89 -5.33
C ALA A 132 -25.45 -19.81 -6.33
N PHE A 133 -26.07 -19.78 -7.53
CA PHE A 133 -25.81 -18.74 -8.53
C PHE A 133 -26.23 -17.34 -8.07
N ARG A 134 -27.42 -17.20 -7.48
CA ARG A 134 -27.88 -15.91 -6.91
C ARG A 134 -26.94 -15.38 -5.85
N THR A 135 -26.49 -16.26 -4.94
CA THR A 135 -25.56 -15.92 -3.87
C THR A 135 -24.21 -15.47 -4.44
N SER A 136 -23.68 -16.21 -5.42
CA SER A 136 -22.42 -15.88 -6.10
C SER A 136 -22.49 -14.51 -6.79
N ARG A 137 -23.61 -14.21 -7.46
CA ARG A 137 -23.85 -12.90 -8.08
C ARG A 137 -23.95 -11.78 -7.04
N ALA A 138 -24.59 -12.01 -5.90
CA ALA A 138 -24.70 -11.04 -4.82
C ALA A 138 -23.35 -10.76 -4.15
N LEU A 139 -22.51 -11.78 -3.99
CA LEU A 139 -21.12 -11.63 -3.55
C LEU A 139 -20.34 -10.76 -4.54
N GLY A 140 -20.39 -11.11 -5.83
CA GLY A 140 -19.74 -10.35 -6.91
C GLY A 140 -20.22 -8.90 -7.00
N LYS A 141 -21.48 -8.57 -6.72
CA LYS A 141 -21.92 -7.16 -6.69
C LYS A 141 -21.34 -6.38 -5.52
N ARG A 142 -21.22 -7.01 -4.34
CA ARG A 142 -20.72 -6.35 -3.13
C ARG A 142 -19.22 -6.05 -3.21
N SER A 143 -18.45 -6.85 -3.95
CA SER A 143 -17.02 -6.62 -4.12
C SER A 143 -16.65 -5.45 -5.04
N TRP A 144 -17.60 -4.89 -5.80
CA TRP A 144 -17.37 -3.73 -6.69
C TRP A 144 -17.75 -2.38 -6.02
N VAL A 145 -18.34 -2.42 -4.83
CA VAL A 145 -18.81 -1.23 -4.09
C VAL A 145 -17.87 -0.89 -2.92
N LEU A 146 -16.77 -1.63 -2.77
CA LEU A 146 -15.65 -1.33 -1.89
C LEU A 146 -14.52 -0.68 -2.68
#